data_AF-A0A5J4DSQ9-F1
#
_entry.id   AF-A0A5J4DSQ9-F1
#
_cell.length_a   1.000
_cell.length_b   1.000
_cell.length_c   1.000
_cell.angle_alpha   90.00
_cell.angle_beta   90.00
_cell.angle_gamma   90.00
#
_symmetry.space_group_name_H-M   'P 1'
#
loop_
_entity.id
_entity.type
_entity.pdbx_description
1 polymer ?
#
loop_
_entity_poly.entity_id
_entity_poly.type
_entity_poly.pdbx_seq_one_letter_code
_entity_poly.pdbx_strand_id
1 'polypeptide(L)'
;MKIHEELAHVILQQNFLLATIAVLAIFGTMLEIISLIWDSSSHITQDTDEFWRIHHIAVYSGAGMITISALIGLKFLIKRHPNNKIRNGIKLIIIGTGVQLFSGYMDSISHYFYGIDGKISITHTFGLEASLIPVAIGGFIILNQLDNDKTKKLIPFAIFTILAAIFPVFFDFVLLIAGPIICAHVFEILSYGCAIL
;
A
#
# COMPACT_ATOMS: atom_id res chain seq x y z
N MET A 1 -34.17 14.20 24.85
CA MET A 1 -33.86 14.75 23.50
C MET A 1 -32.38 15.07 23.35
N LYS A 2 -31.80 15.96 24.17
CA LYS A 2 -30.38 16.38 24.09
C LYS A 2 -29.32 15.25 24.13
N ILE A 3 -29.53 14.22 24.96
CA ILE A 3 -28.60 13.07 25.07
C ILE A 3 -28.59 12.21 23.79
N HIS A 4 -29.73 12.07 23.10
CA HIS A 4 -29.80 11.32 21.85
C HIS A 4 -29.09 12.06 20.71
N GLU A 5 -29.17 13.39 20.69
CA GLU A 5 -28.46 14.22 19.70
C GLU A 5 -26.94 14.18 19.90
N GLU A 6 -26.46 14.28 21.15
CA GLU A 6 -25.02 14.16 21.46
C GLU A 6 -24.47 12.77 21.09
N LEU A 7 -25.20 11.71 21.41
CA LEU A 7 -24.79 10.35 21.06
C LEU A 7 -24.74 10.15 19.54
N ALA A 8 -25.75 10.63 18.81
CA ALA A 8 -25.77 10.57 17.35
C ALA A 8 -24.59 11.33 16.72
N HIS A 9 -24.24 12.50 17.26
CA HIS A 9 -23.10 13.28 16.81
C HIS A 9 -21.76 12.54 17.02
N VAL A 10 -21.56 11.93 18.19
CA VAL A 10 -20.34 11.16 18.48
C VAL A 10 -20.21 9.93 17.57
N ILE A 11 -21.31 9.22 17.31
CA ILE A 11 -21.33 8.06 16.40
C ILE A 11 -21.02 8.50 14.97
N LEU A 12 -21.63 9.58 14.50
CA LEU A 12 -21.38 10.12 13.16
C LEU A 12 -19.91 10.52 12.98
N GLN A 13 -19.34 11.21 13.95
CA GLN A 13 -17.94 11.62 13.94
C GLN A 13 -16.99 10.42 13.93
N GLN A 14 -17.31 9.38 14.69
CA GLN A 14 -16.54 8.13 14.71
C GLN A 14 -16.62 7.40 13.37
N ASN A 15 -17.82 7.26 12.79
CA ASN A 15 -18.00 6.61 11.49
C ASN A 15 -17.32 7.39 10.36
N PHE A 16 -17.36 8.72 10.41
CA PHE A 16 -16.63 9.57 9.47
C PHE A 16 -15.13 9.31 9.57
N LEU A 17 -14.57 9.30 10.78
CA LEU A 17 -13.14 9.07 10.98
C LEU A 17 -12.70 7.68 10.49
N LEU A 18 -13.48 6.66 10.78
CA LEU A 18 -13.24 5.29 10.31
C LEU A 18 -13.35 5.18 8.78
N ALA A 19 -14.32 5.87 8.17
CA ALA A 19 -14.44 5.96 6.72
C ALA A 19 -13.21 6.64 6.11
N THR A 20 -12.72 7.73 6.71
CA THR A 20 -11.49 8.40 6.26
C THR A 20 -10.28 7.49 6.34
N ILE A 21 -10.09 6.75 7.45
CA ILE A 21 -9.00 5.78 7.59
C ILE A 21 -9.08 4.73 6.47
N ALA A 22 -10.25 4.13 6.27
CA ALA A 22 -10.44 3.09 5.26
C ALA A 22 -10.22 3.61 3.83
N VAL A 23 -10.79 4.78 3.49
CA VAL A 23 -10.66 5.39 2.16
C VAL A 23 -9.22 5.75 1.87
N LEU A 24 -8.51 6.39 2.81
CA LEU A 24 -7.09 6.74 2.63
C LEU A 24 -6.23 5.49 2.43
N ALA A 25 -6.48 4.41 3.18
CA ALA A 25 -5.75 3.15 3.02
C ALA A 25 -6.02 2.52 1.63
N ILE A 26 -7.29 2.37 1.24
CA ILE A 26 -7.67 1.71 -0.01
C ILE A 26 -7.21 2.52 -1.23
N PHE A 27 -7.51 3.83 -1.27
CA PHE A 27 -7.11 4.67 -2.39
C PHE A 27 -5.60 4.93 -2.42
N GLY A 28 -4.96 5.04 -1.24
CA GLY A 28 -3.50 5.15 -1.16
C GLY A 28 -2.81 3.92 -1.75
N THR A 29 -3.25 2.71 -1.34
CA THR A 29 -2.74 1.46 -1.92
C THR A 29 -2.97 1.39 -3.43
N MET A 30 -4.15 1.75 -3.90
CA MET A 30 -4.45 1.70 -5.33
C MET A 30 -3.61 2.70 -6.14
N LEU A 31 -3.47 3.93 -5.64
CA LEU A 31 -2.64 4.95 -6.26
C LEU A 31 -1.19 4.50 -6.33
N GLU A 32 -0.68 3.91 -5.26
CA GLU A 32 0.67 3.40 -5.21
C GLU A 32 0.89 2.28 -6.24
N ILE A 33 0.03 1.26 -6.31
CA ILE A 33 0.14 0.17 -7.31
C ILE A 33 0.18 0.72 -8.74
N ILE A 34 -0.75 1.61 -9.09
CA ILE A 34 -0.79 2.20 -10.44
C ILE A 34 0.47 3.02 -10.71
N SER A 35 0.91 3.80 -9.72
CA SER A 35 2.08 4.65 -9.85
C SER A 35 3.37 3.85 -9.94
N LEU A 36 3.51 2.73 -9.22
CA LEU A 36 4.65 1.82 -9.34
C LEU A 36 4.74 1.21 -10.74
N ILE A 37 3.60 0.83 -11.33
CA ILE A 37 3.57 0.32 -12.71
C ILE A 37 4.02 1.42 -13.68
N TRP A 38 3.54 2.65 -13.50
CA TRP A 38 3.91 3.79 -14.34
C TRP A 38 5.40 4.14 -14.19
N ASP A 39 5.90 4.17 -12.97
CA ASP A 39 7.29 4.39 -12.59
C ASP A 39 8.21 3.37 -13.25
N SER A 40 7.94 2.08 -13.06
CA SER A 40 8.65 0.98 -13.73
C SER A 40 8.64 1.12 -15.26
N SER A 41 7.51 1.53 -15.83
CA SER A 41 7.38 1.69 -17.29
C SER A 41 8.19 2.86 -17.83
N SER A 42 8.34 3.93 -17.05
CA SER A 42 9.11 5.12 -17.42
C SER A 42 10.62 4.87 -17.45
N HIS A 43 11.12 4.01 -16.56
CA HIS A 43 12.52 3.59 -16.57
C HIS A 43 12.86 2.77 -17.83
N ILE A 44 11.94 1.95 -18.33
CA ILE A 44 12.14 1.18 -19.59
C ILE A 44 12.35 2.11 -20.78
N THR A 45 11.69 3.27 -20.79
CA THR A 45 11.79 4.25 -21.89
C THR A 45 13.02 5.17 -21.79
N GLN A 46 13.91 4.96 -20.81
CA GLN A 46 15.13 5.74 -20.59
C GLN A 46 14.88 7.25 -20.42
N ASP A 47 13.71 7.63 -19.90
CA ASP A 47 13.49 9.02 -19.48
C ASP A 47 14.43 9.31 -18.30
N THR A 48 15.37 10.24 -18.50
CA THR A 48 16.45 10.58 -17.54
C THR A 48 16.03 10.50 -16.06
N ASP A 49 16.74 9.68 -15.28
CA ASP A 49 16.46 9.34 -13.89
C ASP A 49 16.70 10.52 -12.94
N GLU A 50 15.69 11.39 -12.80
CA GLU A 50 15.61 12.32 -11.68
C GLU A 50 14.69 11.74 -10.61
N PHE A 51 15.16 11.73 -9.36
CA PHE A 51 14.42 11.21 -8.20
C PHE A 51 13.04 11.89 -8.01
N TRP A 52 12.86 13.14 -8.47
CA TRP A 52 11.62 13.92 -8.28
C TRP A 52 10.81 14.09 -9.56
N ARG A 53 10.52 12.98 -10.24
CA ARG A 53 9.63 12.94 -11.40
C ARG A 53 8.16 12.73 -10.99
N ILE A 54 7.27 12.99 -11.94
CA ILE A 54 5.82 12.92 -11.70
C ILE A 54 5.34 11.53 -11.26
N HIS A 55 5.99 10.47 -11.75
CA HIS A 55 5.70 9.08 -11.36
C HIS A 55 6.12 8.82 -9.90
N HIS A 56 7.34 9.19 -9.49
CA HIS A 56 7.78 9.12 -8.09
C HIS A 56 6.87 9.94 -7.15
N ILE A 57 6.47 11.15 -7.54
CA ILE A 57 5.54 11.98 -6.76
C ILE A 57 4.20 11.26 -6.58
N ALA A 58 3.70 10.56 -7.59
CA ALA A 58 2.46 9.80 -7.50
C ALA A 58 2.59 8.59 -6.55
N VAL A 59 3.72 7.86 -6.61
CA VAL A 59 4.06 6.79 -5.65
C VAL A 59 4.06 7.33 -4.22
N TYR A 60 4.81 8.41 -3.97
CA TYR A 60 4.91 9.02 -2.63
C TYR A 60 3.58 9.62 -2.15
N SER A 61 2.72 10.05 -3.06
CA SER A 61 1.37 10.50 -2.71
C SER A 61 0.52 9.34 -2.18
N GLY A 62 0.62 8.16 -2.82
CA GLY A 62 -0.01 6.92 -2.32
C GLY A 62 0.50 6.52 -0.93
N ALA A 63 1.83 6.43 -0.77
CA ALA A 63 2.47 6.12 0.50
C ALA A 63 2.14 7.17 1.59
N GLY A 64 2.03 8.44 1.22
CA GLY A 64 1.61 9.53 2.09
C GLY A 64 0.18 9.35 2.59
N MET A 65 -0.76 8.98 1.71
CA MET A 65 -2.15 8.68 2.09
C MET A 65 -2.23 7.52 3.07
N ILE A 66 -1.47 6.45 2.83
CA ILE A 66 -1.38 5.28 3.73
C ILE A 66 -0.81 5.69 5.08
N THR A 67 0.26 6.49 5.09
CA THR A 67 0.88 7.00 6.32
C THR A 67 -0.08 7.86 7.13
N ILE A 68 -0.81 8.78 6.49
CA ILE A 68 -1.84 9.58 7.16
C ILE A 68 -2.94 8.68 7.73
N SER A 69 -3.38 7.65 6.98
CA SER A 69 -4.34 6.65 7.47
C SER A 69 -3.85 5.97 8.75
N ALA A 70 -2.60 5.50 8.77
CA ALA A 70 -1.99 4.86 9.93
C ALA A 70 -1.89 5.80 11.14
N LEU A 71 -1.49 7.06 10.94
CA LEU A 71 -1.40 8.05 12.02
C LEU A 71 -2.78 8.38 12.63
N ILE A 72 -3.80 8.56 11.78
CA ILE A 72 -5.17 8.78 12.23
C ILE A 72 -5.68 7.54 12.97
N GLY A 73 -5.43 6.35 12.42
CA GLY A 73 -5.80 5.07 13.03
C GLY A 73 -5.14 4.85 14.40
N LEU A 74 -3.84 5.13 14.52
CA LEU A 74 -3.12 5.04 15.79
C LEU A 74 -3.72 5.99 16.84
N LYS A 75 -3.95 7.25 16.46
CA LYS A 75 -4.61 8.24 17.32
C LYS A 75 -6.02 7.77 17.73
N PHE A 76 -6.75 7.12 16.82
CA PHE A 76 -8.06 6.56 17.10
C PHE A 76 -7.98 5.42 18.14
N LEU A 77 -7.03 4.49 18.01
CA LEU A 77 -6.82 3.40 18.98
C LEU A 77 -6.40 3.90 20.37
N ILE A 78 -5.66 5.00 20.45
CA ILE A 78 -5.27 5.61 21.72
C ILE A 78 -6.48 6.28 22.40
N LYS A 79 -7.31 6.98 21.61
CA LYS A 79 -8.42 7.78 22.16
C LYS A 79 -9.72 7.01 22.34
N ARG A 80 -9.89 5.87 21.68
CA ARG A 80 -11.15 5.12 21.63
C ARG A 80 -10.88 3.64 21.84
N HIS A 81 -11.89 2.93 22.33
CA HIS A 81 -11.88 1.47 22.48
C HIS A 81 -12.81 0.84 21.44
N PRO A 82 -12.41 0.73 20.16
CA PRO A 82 -13.25 0.12 19.15
C PRO A 82 -13.35 -1.39 19.34
N ASN A 83 -14.31 -1.99 18.65
CA ASN A 83 -14.44 -3.44 18.58
C ASN A 83 -13.18 -4.11 17.97
N ASN A 84 -13.06 -5.42 18.18
CA ASN A 84 -11.87 -6.17 17.77
C ASN A 84 -11.62 -6.15 16.26
N LYS A 85 -12.68 -6.13 15.42
CA LYS A 85 -12.53 -6.10 13.96
C LYS A 85 -11.91 -4.79 13.49
N ILE A 86 -12.46 -3.65 13.93
CA ILE A 86 -11.91 -2.32 13.64
C ILE A 86 -10.49 -2.20 14.18
N ARG A 87 -10.24 -2.66 15.42
CA ARG A 87 -8.90 -2.66 16.03
C ARG A 87 -7.90 -3.44 15.17
N ASN A 88 -8.26 -4.63 14.71
CA ASN A 88 -7.39 -5.45 13.89
C ASN A 88 -7.15 -4.82 12.50
N GLY A 89 -8.19 -4.24 11.89
CA GLY A 89 -8.04 -3.52 10.62
C GLY A 89 -7.05 -2.35 10.74
N ILE A 90 -7.15 -1.55 11.80
CA ILE A 90 -6.20 -0.45 12.05
C ILE A 90 -4.78 -0.97 12.31
N LYS A 91 -4.63 -2.05 13.09
CA LYS A 91 -3.31 -2.66 13.34
C LYS A 91 -2.65 -3.14 12.05
N LEU A 92 -3.41 -3.75 11.14
CA LEU A 92 -2.88 -4.18 9.84
C LEU A 92 -2.38 -2.99 9.01
N ILE A 93 -3.14 -1.89 8.97
CA ILE A 93 -2.70 -0.65 8.30
C ILE A 93 -1.39 -0.14 8.92
N ILE A 94 -1.30 -0.06 10.26
CA ILE A 94 -0.09 0.41 10.95
C ILE A 94 1.11 -0.50 10.66
N ILE A 95 0.94 -1.81 10.74
CA ILE A 95 2.02 -2.78 10.49
C ILE A 95 2.48 -2.68 9.04
N GLY A 96 1.55 -2.70 8.08
CA GLY A 96 1.89 -2.54 6.66
C GLY A 96 2.62 -1.23 6.38
N THR A 97 2.11 -0.11 6.90
CA THR A 97 2.79 1.20 6.78
C THR A 97 4.20 1.20 7.38
N GLY A 98 4.38 0.57 8.55
CA GLY A 98 5.69 0.47 9.19
C GLY A 98 6.69 -0.33 8.34
N VAL A 99 6.25 -1.46 7.80
CA VAL A 99 7.04 -2.28 6.86
C VAL A 99 7.34 -1.47 5.60
N GLN A 100 6.36 -0.77 5.04
CA GLN A 100 6.51 0.06 3.84
C GLN A 100 7.60 1.12 4.00
N LEU A 101 7.50 1.95 5.05
CA LEU A 101 8.45 3.04 5.28
C LEU A 101 9.87 2.52 5.54
N PHE A 102 9.98 1.42 6.30
CA PHE A 102 11.26 0.78 6.53
C PHE A 102 11.84 0.22 5.22
N SER A 103 11.01 -0.47 4.43
CA SER A 103 11.42 -1.08 3.17
C SER A 103 11.81 -0.04 2.14
N GLY A 104 11.09 1.07 2.02
CA GLY A 104 11.46 2.16 1.12
C GLY A 104 12.79 2.81 1.48
N TYR A 105 13.11 2.92 2.77
CA TYR A 105 14.43 3.37 3.19
C TYR A 105 15.51 2.33 2.85
N MET A 106 15.26 1.04 3.11
CA MET A 106 16.20 -0.02 2.75
C MET A 106 16.41 -0.12 1.22
N ASP A 107 15.37 0.11 0.45
CA ASP A 107 15.39 0.13 -1.02
C ASP A 107 16.27 1.28 -1.53
N SER A 108 16.15 2.48 -0.94
CA SER A 108 17.04 3.59 -1.26
C SER A 108 18.52 3.32 -0.94
N ILE A 109 18.80 2.58 0.14
CA ILE A 109 20.15 2.14 0.49
C ILE A 109 20.65 1.11 -0.52
N SER A 110 19.80 0.14 -0.88
CA SER A 110 20.11 -0.87 -1.89
C SER A 110 20.51 -0.18 -3.19
N HIS A 111 19.70 0.79 -3.62
CA HIS A 111 19.98 1.58 -4.81
C HIS A 111 21.31 2.34 -4.78
N TYR A 112 21.69 2.84 -3.60
CA TYR A 112 22.98 3.51 -3.42
C TYR A 112 24.18 2.58 -3.61
N PHE A 113 24.07 1.32 -3.17
CA PHE A 113 25.18 0.36 -3.22
C PHE A 113 25.24 -0.44 -4.51
N TYR A 114 24.09 -0.77 -5.10
CA TYR A 114 23.97 -1.71 -6.20
C TYR A 114 23.47 -1.09 -7.51
N GLY A 115 23.01 0.18 -7.49
CA GLY A 115 22.52 0.91 -8.67
C GLY A 115 21.00 0.86 -8.78
N ILE A 116 20.41 1.00 -9.96
CA ILE A 116 18.97 0.73 -10.12
C ILE A 116 18.79 -0.79 -10.07
N ASP A 117 18.63 -1.29 -8.85
CA ASP A 117 18.34 -2.69 -8.58
C ASP A 117 17.05 -3.07 -9.33
N GLY A 118 17.09 -4.23 -9.99
CA GLY A 118 15.91 -4.73 -10.70
C GLY A 118 14.72 -4.84 -9.77
N LYS A 119 13.51 -4.67 -10.32
CA LYS A 119 12.23 -4.62 -9.60
C LYS A 119 12.03 -5.77 -8.59
N ILE A 120 12.68 -6.92 -8.80
CA ILE A 120 12.65 -8.12 -7.96
C ILE A 120 13.68 -8.06 -6.81
N SER A 121 13.95 -6.89 -6.25
CA SER A 121 14.75 -6.78 -5.03
C SER A 121 13.91 -7.21 -3.82
N ILE A 122 14.57 -7.74 -2.77
CA ILE A 122 13.87 -8.15 -1.53
C ILE A 122 13.19 -6.94 -0.88
N THR A 123 13.84 -5.78 -0.91
CA THR A 123 13.35 -4.52 -0.33
C THR A 123 12.16 -3.96 -1.09
N HIS A 124 12.14 -4.12 -2.42
CA HIS A 124 11.07 -3.64 -3.28
C HIS A 124 9.86 -4.59 -3.27
N THR A 125 9.99 -5.81 -3.78
CA THR A 125 8.84 -6.74 -3.91
C THR A 125 8.32 -7.21 -2.54
N PHE A 126 9.20 -7.77 -1.70
CA PHE A 126 8.76 -8.39 -0.42
C PHE A 126 8.69 -7.39 0.73
N GLY A 127 9.24 -6.20 0.56
CA GLY A 127 9.13 -5.08 1.48
C GLY A 127 8.00 -4.12 1.09
N LEU A 128 8.23 -3.29 0.07
CA LEU A 128 7.29 -2.26 -0.36
C LEU A 128 5.97 -2.84 -0.89
N GLU A 129 5.99 -3.67 -1.93
CA GLU A 129 4.76 -4.15 -2.56
C GLU A 129 3.95 -5.07 -1.64
N ALA A 130 4.62 -6.02 -0.96
CA ALA A 130 3.94 -6.92 -0.02
C ALA A 130 3.31 -6.19 1.18
N SER A 131 3.87 -5.05 1.60
CA SER A 131 3.31 -4.25 2.70
C SER A 131 1.94 -3.64 2.37
N LEU A 132 1.61 -3.47 1.09
CA LEU A 132 0.32 -2.96 0.64
C LEU A 132 -0.84 -3.93 0.91
N ILE A 133 -0.56 -5.23 0.96
CA ILE A 133 -1.56 -6.28 1.21
C ILE A 133 -2.24 -6.09 2.59
N PRO A 134 -1.51 -6.06 3.72
CA PRO A 134 -2.14 -5.81 5.03
C PRO A 134 -2.80 -4.42 5.11
N VAL A 135 -2.28 -3.40 4.41
CA VAL A 135 -2.94 -2.08 4.35
C VAL A 135 -4.31 -2.17 3.69
N ALA A 136 -4.40 -2.78 2.51
CA ALA A 136 -5.65 -2.95 1.77
C ALA A 136 -6.66 -3.82 2.54
N ILE A 137 -6.20 -4.93 3.13
CA ILE A 137 -7.05 -5.79 3.97
C ILE A 137 -7.56 -5.01 5.19
N GLY A 138 -6.70 -4.22 5.85
CA GLY A 138 -7.08 -3.41 6.99
C GLY A 138 -8.14 -2.37 6.64
N GLY A 139 -7.98 -1.68 5.50
CA GLY A 139 -8.98 -0.75 4.96
C GLY A 139 -10.31 -1.43 4.66
N PHE A 140 -10.30 -2.60 4.00
CA PHE A 140 -11.49 -3.40 3.74
C PHE A 140 -12.21 -3.83 5.03
N ILE A 141 -11.47 -4.33 6.03
CA ILE A 141 -12.06 -4.76 7.31
C ILE A 141 -12.80 -3.58 7.97
N ILE A 142 -12.18 -2.39 8.02
CA ILE A 142 -12.81 -1.20 8.60
C ILE A 142 -14.05 -0.81 7.79
N LEU A 143 -13.94 -0.76 6.46
CA LEU A 143 -15.04 -0.40 5.56
C LEU A 143 -16.25 -1.32 5.74
N ASN A 144 -16.01 -2.62 5.88
CA ASN A 144 -17.05 -3.63 6.09
C ASN A 144 -17.68 -3.60 7.50
N GLN A 145 -17.16 -2.77 8.42
CA GLN A 145 -17.78 -2.52 9.73
C GLN A 145 -18.64 -1.25 9.74
N LEU A 146 -18.63 -0.46 8.67
CA LEU A 146 -19.42 0.77 8.57
C LEU A 146 -20.81 0.46 8.02
N ASP A 147 -21.84 0.78 8.80
CA ASP A 147 -23.23 0.65 8.37
C ASP A 147 -23.70 1.92 7.64
N ASN A 148 -23.14 2.15 6.45
CA ASN A 148 -23.49 3.27 5.58
C ASN A 148 -23.52 2.79 4.13
N ASP A 149 -24.64 3.03 3.43
CA ASP A 149 -24.84 2.57 2.06
C ASP A 149 -23.81 3.15 1.08
N LYS A 150 -23.32 4.37 1.33
CA LYS A 150 -22.27 4.97 0.50
C LYS A 150 -20.93 4.26 0.67
N THR A 151 -20.58 3.84 1.90
CA THR A 151 -19.33 3.12 2.16
C THR A 151 -19.41 1.67 1.67
N LYS A 152 -20.59 1.04 1.75
CA LYS A 152 -20.81 -0.31 1.19
C LYS A 152 -20.59 -0.37 -0.33
N LYS A 153 -20.89 0.71 -1.07
CA LYS A 153 -20.58 0.80 -2.51
C LYS A 153 -19.08 0.74 -2.82
N LEU A 154 -18.21 1.04 -1.86
CA LEU A 154 -16.76 0.97 -2.02
C LEU A 154 -16.20 -0.44 -1.77
N ILE A 155 -17.01 -1.38 -1.27
CA ILE A 155 -16.56 -2.75 -0.95
C ILE A 155 -15.99 -3.48 -2.18
N PRO A 156 -16.66 -3.49 -3.36
CA PRO A 156 -16.10 -4.13 -4.55
C PRO A 156 -14.76 -3.54 -4.97
N PHE A 157 -14.61 -2.21 -4.86
CA PHE A 157 -13.35 -1.53 -5.13
C PHE A 157 -12.27 -1.93 -4.13
N ALA A 158 -12.58 -2.04 -2.84
CA ALA A 158 -11.65 -2.51 -1.83
C ALA A 158 -11.18 -3.96 -2.08
N ILE A 159 -12.09 -4.85 -2.49
CA ILE A 159 -11.74 -6.22 -2.88
C ILE A 159 -10.80 -6.20 -4.09
N PHE A 160 -11.12 -5.40 -5.11
CA PHE A 160 -10.25 -5.24 -6.26
C PHE A 160 -8.86 -4.72 -5.88
N THR A 161 -8.76 -3.73 -4.99
CA THR A 161 -7.48 -3.22 -4.48
C THR A 161 -6.66 -4.30 -3.78
N ILE A 162 -7.30 -5.19 -2.98
CA ILE A 162 -6.59 -6.32 -2.36
C ILE A 162 -6.03 -7.27 -3.43
N LEU A 163 -6.84 -7.62 -4.44
CA LEU A 163 -6.38 -8.48 -5.53
C LEU A 163 -5.25 -7.82 -6.33
N ALA A 164 -5.36 -6.52 -6.58
CA ALA A 164 -4.34 -5.73 -7.26
C ALA A 164 -3.04 -5.62 -6.44
N ALA A 165 -3.11 -5.63 -5.11
CA ALA A 165 -1.92 -5.66 -4.24
C ALA A 165 -1.24 -7.03 -4.20
N ILE A 166 -2.03 -8.11 -4.28
CA ILE A 166 -1.50 -9.49 -4.27
C ILE A 166 -0.85 -9.85 -5.61
N PHE A 167 -1.41 -9.38 -6.72
CA PHE A 167 -1.00 -9.82 -8.06
C PHE A 167 0.48 -9.54 -8.39
N PRO A 168 1.04 -8.33 -8.19
CA PRO A 168 2.45 -8.04 -8.44
C PRO A 168 3.39 -8.93 -7.60
N VAL A 169 3.11 -9.05 -6.30
CA VAL A 169 3.89 -9.87 -5.37
C VAL A 169 3.87 -11.35 -5.78
N PHE A 170 2.71 -11.87 -6.18
CA PHE A 170 2.59 -13.24 -6.66
C PHE A 170 3.34 -13.44 -7.98
N PHE A 171 3.21 -12.50 -8.91
CA PHE A 171 3.91 -12.52 -10.19
C PHE A 171 5.43 -12.53 -10.00
N ASP A 172 5.96 -11.64 -9.17
CA ASP A 172 7.39 -11.55 -8.87
C ASP A 172 7.90 -12.80 -8.11
N PHE A 173 7.10 -13.37 -7.20
CA PHE A 173 7.44 -14.63 -6.54
C PHE A 173 7.53 -15.81 -7.53
N VAL A 174 6.62 -15.88 -8.52
CA VAL A 174 6.69 -16.88 -9.59
C VAL A 174 7.93 -16.67 -10.45
N LEU A 175 8.26 -15.42 -10.79
CA LEU A 175 9.48 -15.08 -11.53
C LEU A 175 10.76 -15.46 -10.77
N LEU A 176 10.80 -15.26 -9.46
CA LEU A 176 11.95 -15.65 -8.63
C LEU A 176 12.20 -17.16 -8.68
N ILE A 177 11.15 -17.98 -8.69
CA ILE A 177 11.25 -19.45 -8.75
C ILE A 177 11.53 -19.95 -10.18
N ALA A 178 10.87 -19.36 -11.18
CA ALA A 178 10.95 -19.80 -12.58
C ALA A 178 12.15 -19.23 -13.34
N GLY A 179 12.72 -18.12 -12.86
CA GLY A 179 13.85 -17.41 -13.46
C GLY A 179 15.07 -18.27 -13.81
N PRO A 180 15.53 -19.18 -12.91
CA PRO A 180 16.63 -20.09 -13.23
C PRO A 180 16.33 -21.10 -14.35
N ILE A 181 15.05 -21.39 -14.61
CA ILE A 181 14.59 -22.37 -15.63
C ILE A 181 14.40 -21.68 -16.98
N ILE A 182 13.93 -20.42 -16.95
CA ILE A 182 13.69 -19.59 -18.12
C ILE A 182 14.93 -18.71 -18.31
N CYS A 183 16.00 -19.29 -18.85
CA CYS A 183 17.20 -18.56 -19.26
C CYS A 183 16.82 -17.57 -20.39
N ALA A 184 16.27 -16.41 -20.05
CA ALA A 184 15.68 -15.49 -21.01
C ALA A 184 16.01 -14.04 -20.71
N HIS A 185 16.21 -13.29 -21.80
CA HIS A 185 16.33 -11.84 -21.88
C HIS A 185 15.25 -11.03 -21.12
N VAL A 186 14.21 -11.67 -20.56
CA VAL A 186 13.27 -11.05 -19.62
C VAL A 186 13.99 -10.54 -18.36
N PHE A 187 15.09 -11.20 -17.94
CA PHE A 187 15.94 -10.73 -16.86
C PHE A 187 16.66 -9.40 -17.18
N GLU A 188 16.97 -9.12 -18.45
CA GLU A 188 17.61 -7.85 -18.85
C GLU A 188 16.61 -6.67 -18.97
N ILE A 189 15.31 -6.97 -19.13
CA ILE A 189 14.25 -5.95 -19.22
C ILE A 189 13.74 -5.56 -17.82
N LEU A 190 13.81 -6.48 -16.84
CA LEU A 190 13.36 -6.27 -15.45
C LEU A 190 14.50 -6.14 -14.43
N SER A 191 15.74 -6.35 -14.87
CA SER A 191 16.97 -5.96 -14.15
C SER A 191 17.95 -5.36 -15.17
N TYR A 192 18.42 -4.14 -14.92
CA TYR A 192 19.53 -3.57 -15.70
C TYR A 192 20.89 -4.16 -15.26
N GLY A 193 20.92 -5.46 -14.98
CA GLY A 193 22.13 -6.19 -14.69
C GLY A 193 21.81 -7.51 -14.00
N CYS A 194 22.39 -8.59 -14.50
CA CYS A 194 22.63 -9.82 -13.74
C CYS A 194 23.47 -9.51 -12.49
N ALA A 195 22.87 -8.86 -11.51
CA ALA A 195 23.35 -8.77 -10.15
C ALA A 195 22.43 -9.68 -9.33
N ILE A 196 22.54 -10.97 -9.61
CA ILE A 196 22.31 -11.97 -8.58
C ILE A 196 23.40 -11.69 -7.54
N LEU A 197 22.99 -11.22 -6.35
CA LEU A 197 23.66 -11.65 -5.14
C LEU A 197 23.18 -13.06 -4.81
#